data_AF-A0A841YYK6-F1
#
_entry.id   AF-A0A841YYK6-F1
#
_cell.length_a   1.000
_cell.length_b   1.000
_cell.length_c   1.000
_cell.angle_alpha   90.00
_cell.angle_beta   90.00
_cell.angle_gamma   90.00
#
_symmetry.space_group_name_H-M   'P 1'
#
loop_
_entity.id
_entity.type
_entity.pdbx_description
1 polymer ?
#
loop_
_entity_poly.entity_id
_entity_poly.type
_entity_poly.pdbx_seq_one_letter_code
_entity_poly.pdbx_strand_id
1 'polypeptide(L)'
;MNLKLKTMMAASLVAGLTLAGTTNIAEAATSGSTSSNAIINFEPSTDPTSPIDPTDPTNPVSPIDPTNPGGQPNPGTNGPLSIDFASSLDFGTQKITSSDKVYTAAAQAFNDRGLGPNYVQVTDNRGSETGWALKVQQDGQFTTKDGQELTGAEITFNNGVVSTGSVSANPTHKASFTLNPDGDAERIMEAAEGQGAGTYILAFGNDASAAGSIELSVPGSTTKYAKDYATKLTWTLEDTPSSIEP
;
A
#
# COMPACT_ATOMS: atom_id res chain seq x y z
N MET A 1 53.33 101.61 -17.92
CA MET A 1 52.37 102.68 -17.58
C MET A 1 50.99 102.24 -18.04
N ASN A 2 50.02 102.17 -17.11
CA ASN A 2 48.56 102.38 -17.20
C ASN A 2 47.95 102.61 -18.62
N LEU A 3 46.75 102.13 -19.00
CA LEU A 3 45.59 101.58 -18.25
C LEU A 3 44.47 101.01 -19.19
N LYS A 4 43.49 100.28 -18.62
CA LYS A 4 42.06 100.11 -19.04
C LYS A 4 41.64 99.33 -20.32
N LEU A 5 41.32 98.05 -20.10
CA LEU A 5 39.99 97.41 -20.20
C LEU A 5 38.77 98.22 -20.74
N LYS A 6 37.96 97.62 -21.64
CA LYS A 6 36.51 97.85 -21.82
C LYS A 6 35.74 96.56 -22.22
N THR A 7 34.94 96.05 -21.26
CA THR A 7 33.53 95.58 -21.30
C THR A 7 32.75 95.70 -22.63
N MET A 8 31.71 94.91 -23.00
CA MET A 8 31.16 93.54 -22.70
C MET A 8 29.83 93.39 -23.53
N MET A 9 29.22 92.19 -23.56
CA MET A 9 27.90 91.82 -24.18
C MET A 9 27.89 91.67 -25.71
N ALA A 10 27.30 90.65 -26.35
CA ALA A 10 26.75 89.34 -25.94
C ALA A 10 26.70 88.42 -27.21
N ALA A 11 26.22 87.16 -27.27
CA ALA A 11 25.47 86.27 -26.35
C ALA A 11 25.74 84.77 -26.69
N SER A 12 24.98 83.85 -26.06
CA SER A 12 24.69 82.43 -26.42
C SER A 12 25.80 81.56 -27.05
N LEU A 13 26.43 80.63 -26.30
CA LEU A 13 25.99 79.23 -26.02
C LEU A 13 25.88 78.34 -27.28
N VAL A 14 26.45 77.13 -27.36
CA VAL A 14 27.41 76.41 -26.48
C VAL A 14 28.21 75.40 -27.33
N ALA A 15 29.37 74.92 -26.86
CA ALA A 15 30.30 74.09 -27.63
C ALA A 15 29.99 72.57 -27.61
N GLY A 16 30.59 71.81 -28.54
CA GLY A 16 30.57 70.33 -28.57
C GLY A 16 30.42 69.78 -30.00
N LEU A 17 31.46 69.79 -30.83
CA LEU A 17 32.45 68.71 -31.01
C LEU A 17 31.86 67.39 -31.56
N THR A 18 32.36 66.99 -32.72
CA THR A 18 31.95 65.81 -33.51
C THR A 18 32.31 64.48 -32.85
N LEU A 19 31.44 63.47 -32.92
CA LEU A 19 31.88 62.09 -33.20
C LEU A 19 30.73 61.21 -33.74
N ALA A 20 31.01 60.41 -34.77
CA ALA A 20 30.11 59.37 -35.22
C ALA A 20 30.17 58.19 -34.24
N GLY A 21 29.12 58.00 -33.46
CA GLY A 21 28.98 56.88 -32.53
C GLY A 21 28.29 55.69 -33.19
N THR A 22 28.98 54.55 -33.26
CA THR A 22 28.43 53.27 -33.71
C THR A 22 27.31 52.79 -32.79
N THR A 23 26.32 52.09 -33.34
CA THR A 23 25.28 51.40 -32.56
C THR A 23 25.89 50.21 -31.81
N ASN A 24 26.37 50.45 -30.60
CA ASN A 24 26.71 49.38 -29.66
C ASN A 24 25.42 48.77 -29.11
N ILE A 25 24.83 47.83 -29.84
CA ILE A 25 23.99 46.81 -29.22
C ILE A 25 24.95 45.96 -28.37
N ALA A 26 24.91 46.16 -27.06
CA ALA A 26 25.61 45.28 -26.15
C ALA A 26 24.86 43.93 -26.11
N GLU A 27 25.34 42.95 -26.87
CA GLU A 27 24.95 41.57 -26.63
C GLU A 27 25.43 41.20 -25.21
N ALA A 28 24.49 40.85 -24.33
CA ALA A 28 24.81 40.35 -23.02
C ALA A 28 25.50 39.00 -23.20
N ALA A 29 26.83 38.96 -23.00
CA ALA A 29 27.61 37.74 -23.09
C ALA A 29 27.01 36.69 -22.14
N THR A 30 26.49 35.60 -22.72
CA THR A 30 25.94 34.49 -21.94
C THR A 30 27.05 33.95 -21.04
N SER A 31 26.90 34.13 -19.73
CA SER A 31 27.83 33.59 -18.74
C SER A 31 27.92 32.07 -18.93
N GLY A 32 29.13 31.56 -19.16
CA GLY A 32 29.35 30.16 -19.52
C GLY A 32 28.72 29.20 -18.52
N SER A 33 27.92 28.26 -19.01
CA SER A 33 27.41 27.14 -18.23
C SER A 33 28.43 26.01 -18.17
N THR A 34 28.36 25.22 -17.10
CA THR A 34 29.12 23.97 -16.94
C THR A 34 28.22 22.93 -16.27
N SER A 35 28.49 21.65 -16.51
CA SER A 35 27.76 20.54 -15.90
C SER A 35 28.66 19.76 -14.94
N SER A 36 28.05 19.20 -13.92
CA SER A 36 28.66 18.25 -12.99
C SER A 36 27.78 17.00 -12.87
N ASN A 37 28.31 15.96 -12.22
CA ASN A 37 27.63 14.67 -12.08
C ASN A 37 27.16 14.46 -10.63
N ALA A 38 26.02 13.80 -10.48
CA ALA A 38 25.56 13.20 -9.23
C ALA A 38 25.31 11.72 -9.47
N ILE A 39 25.61 10.87 -8.47
CA ILE A 39 25.40 9.42 -8.53
C ILE A 39 24.71 8.94 -7.26
N ILE A 40 23.93 7.87 -7.40
CA ILE A 40 23.27 7.14 -6.31
C ILE A 40 23.32 5.65 -6.66
N ASN A 41 23.41 4.80 -5.65
CA ASN A 41 23.27 3.35 -5.78
C ASN A 41 22.17 2.89 -4.82
N PHE A 42 21.38 1.90 -5.24
CA PHE A 42 20.36 1.27 -4.40
C PHE A 42 20.73 -0.21 -4.19
N GLU A 43 20.37 -0.73 -3.03
CA GLU A 43 20.47 -2.14 -2.66
C GLU A 43 19.08 -2.60 -2.17
N PRO A 44 18.72 -3.89 -2.31
CA PRO A 44 17.43 -4.39 -1.82
C PRO A 44 17.29 -4.19 -0.32
N SER A 45 16.11 -3.72 0.14
CA SER A 45 15.84 -3.61 1.57
C SER A 45 15.62 -4.98 2.19
N THR A 46 16.17 -5.22 3.38
CA THR A 46 15.81 -6.39 4.21
C THR A 46 14.99 -6.03 5.44
N ASP A 47 14.77 -4.74 5.68
CA ASP A 47 14.06 -4.22 6.85
C ASP A 47 12.54 -4.42 6.66
N PRO A 48 11.80 -4.78 7.72
CA PRO A 48 10.34 -4.91 7.65
C PRO A 48 9.66 -3.61 7.24
N THR A 49 8.73 -3.68 6.29
CA THR A 49 7.89 -2.54 5.91
C THR A 49 6.73 -2.42 6.89
N SER A 50 6.44 -1.21 7.37
CA SER A 50 5.31 -0.97 8.27
C SER A 50 3.97 -1.08 7.55
N PRO A 51 2.88 -1.44 8.25
CA PRO A 51 1.54 -1.38 7.68
C PRO A 51 1.16 0.05 7.25
N ILE A 52 0.54 0.16 6.08
CA ILE A 52 -0.03 1.39 5.54
C ILE A 52 -1.56 1.27 5.41
N ASP A 53 -2.23 2.41 5.30
CA ASP A 53 -3.68 2.51 5.30
C ASP A 53 -4.29 1.84 4.06
N PRO A 54 -5.22 0.87 4.19
CA PRO A 54 -5.84 0.23 3.04
C PRO A 54 -6.68 1.19 2.16
N THR A 55 -7.15 2.33 2.68
CA THR A 55 -7.90 3.33 1.90
C THR A 55 -7.09 4.59 1.55
N ASP A 56 -5.89 4.79 2.10
CA ASP A 56 -4.91 5.80 1.67
C ASP A 56 -3.46 5.28 1.77
N PRO A 57 -2.94 4.59 0.73
CA PRO A 57 -1.68 3.84 0.78
C PRO A 57 -0.42 4.73 0.84
N THR A 58 -0.58 6.02 1.13
CA THR A 58 0.51 6.95 1.44
C THR A 58 0.70 7.19 2.94
N ASN A 59 -0.27 6.79 3.79
CA ASN A 59 -0.22 6.98 5.24
C ASN A 59 0.15 5.67 5.97
N PRO A 60 1.12 5.68 6.90
CA PRO A 60 1.35 4.55 7.81
C PRO A 60 0.22 4.45 8.83
N VAL A 61 -0.10 3.22 9.25
CA VAL A 61 -1.12 2.92 10.27
C VAL A 61 -0.66 1.84 11.24
N SER A 62 -1.36 1.72 12.36
CA SER A 62 -1.04 0.78 13.45
C SER A 62 -2.23 -0.15 13.71
N PRO A 63 -2.39 -1.25 12.93
CA PRO A 63 -3.52 -2.16 13.05
C PRO A 63 -3.58 -2.84 14.43
N ILE A 64 -4.79 -3.21 14.84
CA ILE A 64 -5.08 -3.95 16.07
C ILE A 64 -5.54 -5.36 15.70
N ASP A 65 -4.91 -6.39 16.25
CA ASP A 65 -5.38 -7.77 16.14
C ASP A 65 -6.47 -8.04 17.20
N PRO A 66 -7.74 -8.29 16.80
CA PRO A 66 -8.83 -8.53 17.75
C PRO A 66 -8.73 -9.89 18.46
N THR A 67 -7.91 -10.82 17.95
CA THR A 67 -7.73 -12.18 18.49
C THR A 67 -6.60 -12.27 19.52
N ASN A 68 -5.74 -11.25 19.60
CA ASN A 68 -4.63 -11.16 20.55
C ASN A 68 -5.01 -10.28 21.77
N PRO A 69 -4.91 -10.78 23.03
CA PRO A 69 -5.16 -9.97 24.23
C PRO A 69 -4.31 -8.70 24.37
N GLY A 70 -3.16 -8.62 23.68
CA GLY A 70 -2.34 -7.41 23.62
C GLY A 70 -2.68 -6.44 22.47
N GLY A 71 -3.63 -6.80 21.60
CA GLY A 71 -3.98 -6.05 20.39
C GLY A 71 -2.90 -6.00 19.31
N GLN A 72 -1.72 -6.59 19.54
CA GLN A 72 -0.59 -6.52 18.61
C GLN A 72 -0.75 -7.55 17.48
N PRO A 73 -0.67 -7.15 16.19
CA PRO A 73 -0.61 -8.08 15.07
C PRO A 73 0.58 -9.04 15.11
N ASN A 74 0.45 -10.15 14.39
CA ASN A 74 1.60 -10.98 14.03
C ASN A 74 2.61 -10.13 13.23
N PRO A 75 3.92 -10.29 13.47
CA PRO A 75 4.93 -9.58 12.70
C PRO A 75 4.93 -10.04 11.24
N GLY A 76 5.18 -9.10 10.32
CA GLY A 76 5.42 -9.41 8.91
C GLY A 76 6.67 -10.28 8.69
N THR A 77 6.79 -10.83 7.49
CA THR A 77 7.95 -11.63 7.09
C THR A 77 9.16 -10.75 6.75
N ASN A 78 10.37 -11.21 7.06
CA ASN A 78 11.60 -10.48 6.71
C ASN A 78 11.98 -10.62 5.23
N GLY A 79 12.75 -9.65 4.73
CA GLY A 79 13.39 -9.71 3.41
C GLY A 79 12.80 -8.73 2.40
N PRO A 80 13.40 -8.64 1.20
CA PRO A 80 12.99 -7.68 0.16
C PRO A 80 11.66 -8.01 -0.51
N LEU A 81 11.17 -9.23 -0.39
CA LEU A 81 9.80 -9.62 -0.77
C LEU A 81 9.10 -10.09 0.51
N SER A 82 8.13 -9.33 1.00
CA SER A 82 7.52 -9.53 2.32
C SER A 82 6.00 -9.48 2.31
N ILE A 83 5.37 -10.29 3.16
CA ILE A 83 4.01 -10.03 3.68
C ILE A 83 4.20 -9.16 4.92
N ASP A 84 3.75 -7.91 4.86
CA ASP A 84 3.98 -6.93 5.93
C ASP A 84 2.91 -7.05 7.03
N PHE A 85 1.68 -7.35 6.62
CA PHE A 85 0.51 -7.47 7.48
C PHE A 85 -0.59 -8.32 6.82
N ALA A 86 -1.37 -9.05 7.62
CA ALA A 86 -2.64 -9.64 7.22
C ALA A 86 -3.63 -9.58 8.40
N SER A 87 -4.86 -9.14 8.15
CA SER A 87 -5.91 -9.03 9.17
C SER A 87 -6.30 -10.37 9.78
N SER A 88 -6.28 -10.46 11.11
CA SER A 88 -6.94 -11.52 11.88
C SER A 88 -8.45 -11.29 11.90
N LEU A 89 -9.24 -12.34 11.65
CA LEU A 89 -10.70 -12.24 11.50
C LEU A 89 -11.45 -12.55 12.80
N ASP A 90 -12.28 -11.63 13.26
CA ASP A 90 -13.21 -11.85 14.37
C ASP A 90 -14.68 -11.82 13.89
N PHE A 91 -15.41 -12.90 14.12
CA PHE A 91 -16.84 -13.05 13.79
C PHE A 91 -17.76 -12.80 15.00
N GLY A 92 -17.20 -12.46 16.16
CA GLY A 92 -17.90 -12.09 17.38
C GLY A 92 -18.63 -13.24 18.09
N THR A 93 -19.30 -12.91 19.20
CA THR A 93 -20.11 -13.88 19.96
C THR A 93 -21.47 -14.11 19.29
N GLN A 94 -21.74 -15.35 18.88
CA GLN A 94 -22.97 -15.73 18.19
C GLN A 94 -23.86 -16.66 19.02
N LYS A 95 -25.17 -16.61 18.78
CA LYS A 95 -26.14 -17.53 19.40
C LYS A 95 -26.21 -18.84 18.62
N ILE A 96 -26.25 -19.96 19.34
CA ILE A 96 -26.42 -21.30 18.75
C ILE A 96 -27.77 -21.40 18.03
N THR A 97 -27.75 -21.84 16.77
CA THR A 97 -28.93 -22.16 15.95
C THR A 97 -28.79 -23.50 15.24
N SER A 98 -29.93 -24.15 15.01
CA SER A 98 -30.07 -25.34 14.16
C SER A 98 -30.39 -25.03 12.69
N SER A 99 -30.49 -23.74 12.34
CA SER A 99 -30.55 -23.26 10.96
C SER A 99 -29.21 -22.75 10.49
N ASP A 100 -28.99 -22.81 9.18
CA ASP A 100 -27.83 -22.23 8.50
C ASP A 100 -27.70 -20.74 8.82
N LYS A 101 -26.46 -20.28 9.01
CA LYS A 101 -26.14 -18.88 9.29
C LYS A 101 -24.93 -18.42 8.53
N VAL A 102 -24.98 -17.16 8.12
CA VAL A 102 -23.83 -16.40 7.66
C VAL A 102 -23.54 -15.35 8.73
N TYR A 103 -22.29 -15.28 9.16
CA TYR A 103 -21.78 -14.28 10.11
C TYR A 103 -20.75 -13.41 9.40
N THR A 104 -20.70 -12.13 9.72
CA THR A 104 -19.76 -11.18 9.10
C THR A 104 -18.58 -10.93 10.02
N ALA A 105 -17.37 -10.85 9.46
CA ALA A 105 -16.20 -10.40 10.22
C ALA A 105 -16.35 -8.93 10.62
N ALA A 106 -15.83 -8.57 11.78
CA ALA A 106 -15.62 -7.19 12.20
C ALA A 106 -14.67 -6.46 11.23
N ALA A 107 -14.84 -5.15 11.11
CA ALA A 107 -13.91 -4.29 10.39
C ALA A 107 -12.56 -4.20 11.12
N GLN A 108 -11.47 -4.01 10.38
CA GLN A 108 -10.13 -3.83 10.94
C GLN A 108 -10.08 -2.57 11.80
N ALA A 109 -9.59 -2.72 13.03
CA ALA A 109 -9.36 -1.60 13.95
C ALA A 109 -7.91 -1.14 13.88
N PHE A 110 -7.68 0.15 14.18
CA PHE A 110 -6.36 0.78 14.16
C PHE A 110 -6.21 1.67 15.40
N ASN A 111 -4.98 1.94 15.83
CA ASN A 111 -4.71 2.82 16.99
C ASN A 111 -4.69 4.32 16.61
N ASP A 112 -4.40 4.62 15.34
CA ASP A 112 -4.15 5.95 14.79
C ASP A 112 -5.28 6.47 13.88
N ARG A 113 -6.19 5.60 13.45
CA ARG A 113 -7.42 5.98 12.73
C ARG A 113 -8.65 5.16 13.17
N GLY A 114 -9.82 5.53 12.64
CA GLY A 114 -11.04 4.75 12.80
C GLY A 114 -10.99 3.43 12.02
N LEU A 115 -12.07 2.64 12.16
CA LEU A 115 -12.21 1.35 11.48
C LEU A 115 -12.00 1.45 9.96
N GLY A 116 -11.55 0.37 9.34
CA GLY A 116 -11.34 0.24 7.90
C GLY A 116 -11.49 -1.21 7.43
N PRO A 117 -11.36 -1.49 6.12
CA PRO A 117 -11.47 -2.85 5.60
C PRO A 117 -10.38 -3.76 6.15
N ASN A 118 -10.71 -5.05 6.31
CA ASN A 118 -9.69 -6.08 6.52
C ASN A 118 -8.82 -6.17 5.27
N TYR A 119 -7.52 -6.43 5.43
CA TYR A 119 -6.58 -6.36 4.32
C TYR A 119 -5.36 -7.26 4.50
N VAL A 120 -4.63 -7.46 3.41
CA VAL A 120 -3.28 -8.00 3.37
C VAL A 120 -2.37 -7.06 2.62
N GLN A 121 -1.13 -6.89 3.09
CA GLN A 121 -0.12 -6.02 2.51
C GLN A 121 1.12 -6.83 2.12
N VAL A 122 1.59 -6.61 0.90
CA VAL A 122 2.81 -7.20 0.33
C VAL A 122 3.73 -6.07 -0.12
N THR A 123 5.03 -6.20 0.12
CA THR A 123 6.05 -5.29 -0.41
C THR A 123 7.09 -6.05 -1.22
N ASP A 124 7.43 -5.54 -2.40
CA ASP A 124 8.56 -6.00 -3.22
C ASP A 124 9.58 -4.88 -3.44
N ASN A 125 10.61 -4.89 -2.60
CA ASN A 125 11.80 -4.03 -2.65
C ASN A 125 13.04 -4.81 -3.16
N ARG A 126 12.87 -5.89 -3.95
CA ARG A 126 13.99 -6.65 -4.54
C ARG A 126 14.81 -5.85 -5.56
N GLY A 127 14.24 -4.78 -6.11
CA GLY A 127 14.85 -4.03 -7.22
C GLY A 127 14.78 -4.77 -8.57
N SER A 128 13.99 -5.85 -8.63
CA SER A 128 13.74 -6.68 -9.81
C SER A 128 12.25 -6.94 -9.97
N GLU A 129 11.66 -6.59 -11.11
CA GLU A 129 10.23 -6.82 -11.37
C GLU A 129 9.98 -8.25 -11.90
N THR A 130 10.43 -9.28 -11.18
CA THR A 130 10.30 -10.69 -11.57
C THR A 130 8.90 -11.28 -11.32
N GLY A 131 7.99 -10.48 -10.75
CA GLY A 131 6.67 -10.92 -10.31
C GLY A 131 6.69 -11.65 -8.97
N TRP A 132 5.51 -11.94 -8.43
CA TRP A 132 5.30 -12.69 -7.18
C TRP A 132 3.83 -13.15 -7.10
N ALA A 133 3.54 -14.14 -6.27
CA ALA A 133 2.16 -14.60 -6.05
C ALA A 133 1.82 -14.75 -4.57
N LEU A 134 0.66 -14.22 -4.15
CA LEU A 134 0.14 -14.35 -2.79
C LEU A 134 -0.95 -15.41 -2.74
N LYS A 135 -0.82 -16.33 -1.80
CA LYS A 135 -1.78 -17.38 -1.47
C LYS A 135 -2.26 -17.27 -0.03
N VAL A 136 -3.49 -17.73 0.21
CA VAL A 136 -4.08 -17.90 1.55
C VAL A 136 -4.74 -19.27 1.67
N GLN A 137 -4.49 -19.93 2.79
CA GLN A 137 -5.00 -21.26 3.13
C GLN A 137 -5.78 -21.15 4.44
N GLN A 138 -6.92 -21.83 4.56
CA GLN A 138 -7.52 -22.10 5.86
C GLN A 138 -6.95 -23.43 6.37
N ASP A 139 -6.23 -23.43 7.50
CA ASP A 139 -5.48 -24.60 8.00
C ASP A 139 -6.36 -25.81 8.37
N GLY A 140 -7.68 -25.60 8.49
CA GLY A 140 -8.65 -26.62 8.86
C GLY A 140 -10.01 -26.04 9.26
N GLN A 141 -10.94 -26.90 9.67
CA GLN A 141 -12.21 -26.47 10.23
C GLN A 141 -12.06 -25.66 11.53
N PHE A 142 -13.02 -24.77 11.78
CA PHE A 142 -13.13 -24.06 13.05
C PHE A 142 -13.31 -25.07 14.20
N THR A 143 -12.38 -25.10 15.14
CA THR A 143 -12.30 -26.16 16.15
C THR A 143 -12.21 -25.59 17.57
N THR A 144 -12.88 -26.23 18.54
CA THR A 144 -12.72 -25.88 19.97
C THR A 144 -11.43 -26.46 20.55
N LYS A 145 -11.03 -25.98 21.74
CA LYS A 145 -9.90 -26.56 22.51
C LYS A 145 -10.06 -28.05 22.84
N ASP A 146 -11.28 -28.60 22.75
CA ASP A 146 -11.59 -30.01 23.00
C ASP A 146 -11.73 -30.83 21.69
N GLY A 147 -11.31 -30.30 20.54
CA GLY A 147 -11.33 -31.01 19.25
C GLY A 147 -12.72 -31.14 18.61
N GLN A 148 -13.63 -30.19 18.89
CA GLN A 148 -14.98 -30.21 18.32
C GLN A 148 -15.05 -29.21 17.17
N GLU A 149 -15.39 -29.69 15.97
CA GLU A 149 -15.39 -28.89 14.74
C GLU A 149 -16.75 -28.27 14.40
N LEU A 150 -16.75 -27.11 13.75
CA LEU A 150 -17.89 -26.61 12.97
C LEU A 150 -17.84 -27.19 11.54
N THR A 151 -17.97 -28.52 11.41
CA THR A 151 -17.89 -29.21 10.11
C THR A 151 -18.76 -28.54 9.04
N GLY A 152 -18.16 -28.22 7.89
CA GLY A 152 -18.80 -27.52 6.78
C GLY A 152 -18.85 -25.99 6.91
N ALA A 153 -18.12 -25.40 7.87
CA ALA A 153 -17.96 -23.96 7.93
C ALA A 153 -16.94 -23.46 6.89
N GLU A 154 -17.26 -22.35 6.21
CA GLU A 154 -16.51 -21.82 5.07
C GLU A 154 -16.35 -20.30 5.19
N ILE A 155 -15.15 -19.78 4.95
CA ILE A 155 -14.86 -18.34 4.93
C ILE A 155 -14.90 -17.85 3.48
N THR A 156 -15.73 -16.85 3.20
CA THR A 156 -15.81 -16.16 1.90
C THR A 156 -15.33 -14.72 2.04
N PHE A 157 -14.38 -14.33 1.19
CA PHE A 157 -13.90 -12.97 1.04
C PHE A 157 -14.60 -12.33 -0.16
N ASN A 158 -14.98 -11.06 -0.03
CA ASN A 158 -15.71 -10.28 -1.02
C ASN A 158 -15.13 -8.86 -1.11
N ASN A 159 -15.51 -8.13 -2.17
CA ASN A 159 -15.12 -6.74 -2.40
C ASN A 159 -13.59 -6.51 -2.40
N GLY A 160 -12.82 -7.51 -2.82
CA GLY A 160 -11.37 -7.41 -2.96
C GLY A 160 -10.99 -6.29 -3.93
N VAL A 161 -10.18 -5.34 -3.48
CA VAL A 161 -9.69 -4.19 -4.26
C VAL A 161 -8.21 -3.94 -3.96
N VAL A 162 -7.42 -3.66 -5.00
CA VAL A 162 -6.00 -3.31 -4.84
C VAL A 162 -5.81 -1.82 -4.61
N SER A 163 -5.00 -1.49 -3.61
CA SER A 163 -4.57 -0.14 -3.25
C SER A 163 -3.05 -0.07 -3.17
N THR A 164 -2.43 0.99 -3.68
CA THR A 164 -0.97 1.16 -3.70
C THR A 164 -0.57 2.63 -3.85
N GLY A 165 0.57 3.02 -3.27
CA GLY A 165 1.25 4.29 -3.55
C GLY A 165 2.32 4.18 -4.65
N SER A 166 2.54 2.98 -5.20
CA SER A 166 3.57 2.67 -6.19
C SER A 166 3.10 2.94 -7.63
N VAL A 167 4.06 3.24 -8.51
CA VAL A 167 3.80 3.49 -9.94
C VAL A 167 3.94 2.26 -10.83
N SER A 168 4.51 1.17 -10.30
CA SER A 168 4.60 -0.12 -10.99
C SER A 168 3.20 -0.69 -11.22
N ALA A 169 3.02 -1.49 -12.27
CA ALA A 169 1.70 -1.99 -12.66
C ALA A 169 1.09 -2.87 -11.56
N ASN A 170 -0.22 -2.70 -11.32
CA ASN A 170 -0.92 -3.42 -10.28
C ASN A 170 -0.92 -4.94 -10.54
N PRO A 171 -0.69 -5.77 -9.49
CA PRO A 171 -0.98 -7.19 -9.54
C PRO A 171 -2.43 -7.47 -9.94
N THR A 172 -2.64 -8.59 -10.62
CA THR A 172 -3.98 -9.18 -10.73
C THR A 172 -4.44 -9.66 -9.35
N HIS A 173 -5.75 -9.67 -9.09
CA HIS A 173 -6.30 -10.07 -7.80
C HIS A 173 -7.71 -10.67 -7.93
N LYS A 174 -8.12 -11.43 -6.90
CA LYS A 174 -9.51 -11.92 -6.77
C LYS A 174 -10.38 -10.91 -6.02
N ALA A 175 -11.47 -10.47 -6.65
CA ALA A 175 -12.48 -9.62 -6.02
C ALA A 175 -13.41 -10.39 -5.06
N SER A 176 -13.52 -11.70 -5.22
CA SER A 176 -14.22 -12.62 -4.31
C SER A 176 -13.65 -14.03 -4.43
N PHE A 177 -13.61 -14.77 -3.32
CA PHE A 177 -13.21 -16.18 -3.24
C PHE A 177 -13.68 -16.81 -1.92
N THR A 178 -13.82 -18.14 -1.90
CA THR A 178 -14.13 -18.93 -0.71
C THR A 178 -12.96 -19.84 -0.40
N LEU A 179 -12.53 -19.90 0.86
CA LEU A 179 -11.46 -20.80 1.30
C LEU A 179 -11.97 -22.23 1.46
N ASN A 180 -11.19 -23.21 1.01
CA ASN A 180 -11.47 -24.61 1.30
C ASN A 180 -11.02 -24.92 2.74
N PRO A 181 -11.93 -25.29 3.66
CA PRO A 181 -11.59 -25.67 5.03
C PRO A 181 -10.84 -27.01 5.13
N ASP A 182 -10.72 -27.77 4.05
CA ASP A 182 -9.90 -29.00 3.97
C ASP A 182 -8.40 -28.69 3.71
N GLY A 183 -8.03 -27.43 3.52
CA GLY A 183 -6.63 -26.99 3.48
C GLY A 183 -6.04 -26.74 2.09
N ASP A 184 -6.83 -26.54 1.04
CA ASP A 184 -6.27 -26.04 -0.23
C ASP A 184 -5.90 -24.54 -0.13
N ALA A 185 -4.73 -24.17 -0.63
CA ALA A 185 -4.27 -22.80 -0.67
C ALA A 185 -4.78 -22.08 -1.93
N GLU A 186 -5.55 -21.01 -1.73
CA GLU A 186 -6.14 -20.20 -2.78
C GLU A 186 -5.18 -19.06 -3.20
N ARG A 187 -4.95 -18.88 -4.50
CA ARG A 187 -4.14 -17.76 -5.03
C ARG A 187 -5.02 -16.55 -5.27
N ILE A 188 -4.68 -15.45 -4.61
CA ILE A 188 -5.55 -14.27 -4.45
C ILE A 188 -4.96 -12.98 -5.03
N MET A 189 -3.63 -12.92 -5.20
CA MET A 189 -2.93 -11.87 -5.95
C MET A 189 -1.78 -12.48 -6.75
N GLU A 190 -1.52 -11.93 -7.93
CA GLU A 190 -0.40 -12.34 -8.77
C GLU A 190 0.14 -11.13 -9.54
N ALA A 191 1.39 -10.76 -9.27
CA ALA A 191 2.19 -9.82 -10.04
C ALA A 191 2.96 -10.60 -11.10
N ALA A 192 2.77 -10.27 -12.38
CA ALA A 192 3.58 -10.81 -13.46
C ALA A 192 4.97 -10.13 -13.52
N GLU A 193 5.83 -10.60 -14.42
CA GLU A 193 7.07 -9.87 -14.78
C GLU A 193 6.71 -8.44 -15.25
N GLY A 194 7.43 -7.43 -14.74
CA GLY A 194 7.12 -6.01 -14.97
C GLY A 194 5.98 -5.45 -14.12
N GLN A 195 5.60 -6.11 -13.02
CA GLN A 195 4.52 -5.68 -12.12
C GLN A 195 4.93 -5.82 -10.64
N GLY A 196 4.15 -5.19 -9.76
CA GLY A 196 4.16 -5.50 -8.33
C GLY A 196 5.36 -4.99 -7.53
N ALA A 197 6.20 -4.10 -8.08
CA ALA A 197 7.31 -3.50 -7.34
C ALA A 197 6.87 -2.34 -6.44
N GLY A 198 7.35 -2.33 -5.19
CA GLY A 198 6.85 -1.48 -4.11
C GLY A 198 5.76 -2.16 -3.27
N THR A 199 4.96 -1.37 -2.56
CA THR A 199 3.97 -1.87 -1.60
C THR A 199 2.57 -1.92 -2.21
N TYR A 200 1.91 -3.08 -2.10
CA TYR A 200 0.55 -3.32 -2.58
C TYR A 200 -0.32 -3.88 -1.45
N ILE A 201 -1.54 -3.37 -1.38
CA ILE A 201 -2.57 -3.81 -0.45
C ILE A 201 -3.68 -4.48 -1.25
N LEU A 202 -4.16 -5.64 -0.80
CA LEU A 202 -5.50 -6.13 -1.15
C LEU A 202 -6.42 -5.92 0.05
N ALA A 203 -7.33 -4.97 -0.08
CA ALA A 203 -8.35 -4.65 0.90
C ALA A 203 -9.66 -5.33 0.55
N PHE A 204 -10.42 -5.77 1.55
CA PHE A 204 -11.74 -6.36 1.41
C PHE A 204 -12.80 -5.32 1.77
N GLY A 205 -13.25 -4.59 0.74
CA GLY A 205 -14.16 -3.45 0.86
C GLY A 205 -13.44 -2.10 0.99
N ASN A 206 -14.17 -1.13 1.56
CA ASN A 206 -13.70 0.22 1.88
C ASN A 206 -14.28 0.65 3.24
N ASP A 207 -14.03 1.88 3.69
CA ASP A 207 -14.47 2.36 5.01
C ASP A 207 -15.99 2.28 5.26
N ALA A 208 -16.82 2.24 4.21
CA ALA A 208 -18.26 2.05 4.30
C ALA A 208 -18.71 0.58 4.19
N SER A 209 -17.93 -0.31 3.56
CA SER A 209 -18.25 -1.74 3.36
C SER A 209 -17.32 -2.71 4.12
N ALA A 210 -16.44 -2.19 4.97
CA ALA A 210 -15.44 -2.94 5.73
C ALA A 210 -16.06 -4.08 6.55
N ALA A 211 -17.13 -3.78 7.28
CA ALA A 211 -17.94 -4.79 7.95
C ALA A 211 -18.82 -5.52 6.92
N GLY A 212 -18.70 -6.85 6.86
CA GLY A 212 -19.47 -7.68 5.93
C GLY A 212 -18.83 -7.94 4.57
N SER A 213 -17.62 -7.44 4.30
CA SER A 213 -16.83 -7.87 3.14
C SER A 213 -16.14 -9.24 3.33
N ILE A 214 -16.18 -9.81 4.54
CA ILE A 214 -15.74 -11.18 4.81
C ILE A 214 -16.83 -11.87 5.63
N GLU A 215 -17.19 -13.09 5.22
CA GLU A 215 -18.33 -13.85 5.71
C GLU A 215 -17.89 -15.26 6.14
N LEU A 216 -18.51 -15.79 7.20
CA LEU A 216 -18.39 -17.17 7.66
C LEU A 216 -19.76 -17.84 7.54
N SER A 217 -19.89 -18.77 6.59
CA SER A 217 -21.04 -19.66 6.49
C SER A 217 -20.89 -20.78 7.52
N VAL A 218 -21.95 -21.10 8.26
CA VAL A 218 -22.00 -22.21 9.23
C VAL A 218 -23.29 -23.00 9.04
N PRO A 219 -23.24 -24.28 8.61
CA PRO A 219 -24.41 -25.11 8.43
C PRO A 219 -25.22 -25.32 9.72
N GLY A 220 -26.54 -25.34 9.61
CA GLY A 220 -27.47 -25.65 10.70
C GLY A 220 -27.32 -27.08 11.20
N SER A 221 -26.90 -27.99 10.32
CA SER A 221 -26.61 -29.40 10.59
C SER A 221 -25.39 -29.63 11.49
N THR A 222 -24.42 -28.70 11.51
CA THR A 222 -23.22 -28.86 12.35
C THR A 222 -23.55 -28.64 13.82
N THR A 223 -23.02 -29.52 14.69
CA THR A 223 -23.31 -29.48 16.13
C THR A 223 -22.51 -28.38 16.80
N LYS A 224 -23.20 -27.46 17.47
CA LYS A 224 -22.60 -26.27 18.08
C LYS A 224 -22.66 -26.37 19.61
N TYR A 225 -21.51 -26.29 20.24
CA TYR A 225 -21.32 -26.16 21.68
C TYR A 225 -21.06 -24.70 22.07
N ALA A 226 -21.46 -24.30 23.29
CA ALA A 226 -21.23 -22.96 23.83
C ALA A 226 -19.76 -22.79 24.28
N LYS A 227 -18.86 -22.66 23.29
CA LYS A 227 -17.40 -22.57 23.42
C LYS A 227 -16.85 -21.72 22.29
N ASP A 228 -15.62 -21.25 22.45
CA ASP A 228 -14.86 -20.61 21.37
C ASP A 228 -14.42 -21.66 20.35
N TYR A 229 -14.50 -21.31 19.06
CA TYR A 229 -13.93 -22.07 17.95
C TYR A 229 -12.95 -21.16 17.22
N ALA A 230 -11.83 -21.73 16.78
CA ALA A 230 -10.84 -21.01 15.99
C ALA A 230 -10.35 -21.88 14.83
N THR A 231 -9.91 -21.23 13.76
CA THR A 231 -9.03 -21.80 12.75
C THR A 231 -7.85 -20.86 12.55
N LYS A 232 -6.92 -21.19 11.67
CA LYS A 232 -5.82 -20.33 11.26
C LYS A 232 -5.89 -20.07 9.77
N LEU A 233 -5.40 -18.90 9.38
CA LEU A 233 -5.15 -18.55 7.98
C LEU A 233 -3.63 -18.49 7.76
N THR A 234 -3.11 -19.38 6.92
CA THR A 234 -1.71 -19.37 6.51
C THR A 234 -1.58 -18.60 5.20
N TRP A 235 -0.80 -17.52 5.22
CA TRP A 235 -0.51 -16.68 4.06
C TRP A 235 0.88 -17.02 3.54
N THR A 236 0.98 -17.29 2.23
CA THR A 236 2.23 -17.71 1.57
C THR A 236 2.53 -16.80 0.40
N LEU A 237 3.77 -16.30 0.32
CA LEU A 237 4.26 -15.45 -0.75
C LEU A 237 5.31 -16.22 -1.57
N GLU A 238 5.07 -16.31 -2.88
CA GLU A 238 5.90 -17.06 -3.83
C GLU A 238 6.71 -16.08 -4.68
N ASP A 239 8.04 -16.27 -4.72
CA ASP A 239 9.01 -15.38 -5.39
C ASP A 239 8.82 -15.30 -6.92
N THR A 240 8.28 -16.36 -7.53
CA THR A 240 7.95 -16.43 -8.96
C THR A 240 6.55 -16.99 -9.17
N PRO A 241 5.69 -16.36 -10.01
CA PRO A 241 4.40 -16.94 -10.36
C PRO A 241 4.58 -18.24 -11.15
N SER A 242 4.17 -19.37 -10.56
CA SER A 242 3.98 -20.59 -11.33
C SER A 242 2.78 -20.39 -12.25
N SER A 243 3.01 -20.27 -13.56
CA SER A 243 1.96 -20.14 -14.59
C SER A 243 0.79 -21.07 -14.28
N ILE A 244 -0.43 -20.52 -14.31
CA ILE A 244 -1.63 -21.34 -14.33
C ILE A 244 -1.57 -22.18 -15.61
N GLU A 245 -1.69 -23.50 -15.50
CA GLU A 245 -1.82 -24.38 -16.66
C GLU A 245 -3.26 -24.21 -17.23
N PRO A 246 -3.42 -24.02 -18.55
CA PRO A 246 -4.70 -23.62 -19.16
C PRO A 246 -5.78 -24.71 -19.22
#